data_AF-A0AA38JEU7-F1
#
_entry.id   AF-A0AA38JEU7-F1
#
_cell.length_a   1.000
_cell.length_b   1.000
_cell.length_c   1.000
_cell.angle_alpha   90.00
_cell.angle_beta   90.00
_cell.angle_gamma   90.00
#
_symmetry.space_group_name_H-M   'P 1'
#
loop_
_entity.id
_entity.type
_entity.pdbx_description
1 polymer ?
#
loop_
_entity_poly.entity_id
_entity_poly.type
_entity_poly.pdbx_seq_one_letter_code
_entity_poly.pdbx_strand_id
1 'polypeptide(L)' 'MTSARKPCLYFAKNACSKGDQCQFSHDASLSSSSKTICSYFLKGDCRYGHQCVNLH' A
#
# COMPACT_ATOMS: atom_id res chain seq x y z
N MET A 1 -17.35 9.51 6.30
CA MET A 1 -16.27 8.96 5.44
C MET A 1 -14.93 9.53 5.90
N THR A 2 -14.40 9.06 7.03
CA THR A 2 -13.22 9.64 7.67
C THR A 2 -11.96 8.97 7.14
N SER A 3 -11.29 9.68 6.23
CA SER A 3 -9.98 9.36 5.67
C SER A 3 -8.91 9.32 6.78
N ALA A 4 -8.65 8.14 7.33
CA ALA A 4 -7.45 7.88 8.11
C ALA A 4 -6.27 7.69 7.14
N ARG A 5 -5.55 8.77 6.84
CA ARG A 5 -4.38 8.74 5.92
C ARG A 5 -3.13 8.12 6.54
N LYS A 6 -3.10 7.89 7.86
CA LYS A 6 -1.93 7.34 8.56
C LYS A 6 -2.17 5.87 8.92
N PRO A 7 -1.26 4.95 8.54
CA PRO A 7 -1.36 3.55 8.90
C PRO A 7 -1.16 3.35 10.41
N CYS A 8 -1.89 2.39 10.98
CA CYS A 8 -1.75 2.03 12.37
C CYS A 8 -0.48 1.19 12.59
N LEU A 9 0.52 1.77 13.27
CA LEU A 9 1.77 1.09 13.61
C LEU A 9 1.56 -0.15 14.49
N TYR A 10 0.54 -0.14 15.35
CA TYR A 10 0.19 -1.28 16.20
C TYR A 10 -0.50 -2.40 15.42
N PHE A 11 -1.29 -2.05 14.40
CA PHE A 11 -1.92 -3.05 13.52
C PHE A 11 -0.86 -3.77 12.67
N ALA A 12 0.13 -3.03 12.16
CA ALA A 12 1.28 -3.62 11.46
C ALA A 12 2.08 -4.62 12.34
N LYS A 13 2.02 -4.48 13.66
CA LYS A 13 2.65 -5.38 14.64
C LYS A 13 1.69 -6.41 15.24
N ASN A 14 0.47 -6.55 14.70
CA ASN A 14 -0.60 -7.39 15.27
C ASN A 14 -0.93 -7.09 16.75
N ALA A 15 -0.66 -5.86 17.20
CA ALA A 15 -0.81 -5.40 18.58
C ALA A 15 -1.94 -4.37 18.74
N CYS A 16 -2.77 -4.15 17.70
CA CYS A 16 -3.86 -3.19 17.80
C CYS A 16 -5.11 -3.84 18.42
N SER A 17 -5.52 -3.34 19.59
CA SER A 17 -6.73 -3.75 20.30
C SER A 17 -8.00 -2.97 19.91
N LYS A 18 -7.88 -1.92 19.07
CA LYS A 18 -8.99 -1.03 18.72
C LYS A 18 -9.86 -1.53 17.55
N GLY A 19 -9.44 -2.58 16.84
CA GLY A 19 -10.20 -3.14 15.70
C GLY A 19 -10.63 -2.06 14.71
N ASP A 20 -11.87 -2.13 14.24
CA ASP A 20 -12.46 -1.15 13.30
C ASP A 20 -12.74 0.23 13.89
N GLN A 21 -12.66 0.39 15.22
CA GLN A 21 -12.76 1.70 15.89
C GLN A 21 -11.44 2.46 15.95
N CYS A 22 -10.38 1.93 15.32
CA CYS A 22 -9.09 2.59 15.31
C CYS A 22 -9.13 3.88 14.48
N GLN A 23 -8.62 4.98 15.05
CA GLN A 23 -8.48 6.26 14.36
C GLN A 23 -7.43 6.23 13.23
N PHE A 24 -6.65 5.16 13.15
CA PHE A 24 -5.58 4.94 12.18
C PHE A 24 -5.96 3.81 11.21
N SER A 25 -5.45 3.87 9.99
CA SER A 25 -5.82 2.91 8.95
C SER A 25 -5.31 1.51 9.30
N HIS A 26 -6.23 0.55 9.40
CA HIS A 26 -5.95 -0.88 9.46
C HIS A 26 -5.90 -1.51 8.07
N ASP A 27 -5.88 -0.68 7.04
CA ASP A 27 -5.71 -1.13 5.67
C ASP A 27 -4.23 -1.48 5.45
N ALA A 28 -3.89 -2.75 5.67
CA ALA A 28 -2.61 -3.33 5.24
C ALA A 28 -2.39 -3.15 3.73
N SER A 29 -3.44 -2.84 2.96
CA SER A 29 -3.37 -2.59 1.53
C SER A 29 -2.70 -1.26 1.18
N LEU A 30 -2.42 -0.35 2.13
CA LEU A 30 -1.55 0.80 1.84
C LEU A 30 -0.10 0.38 1.51
N SER A 31 0.30 -0.85 1.86
CA SER A 31 1.59 -1.41 1.43
C SER A 31 1.52 -2.15 0.09
N SER A 32 0.35 -2.36 -0.52
CA SER A 32 0.23 -3.17 -1.74
C SER A 32 -0.68 -2.61 -2.84
N SER A 33 -1.53 -1.62 -2.57
CA SER A 33 -2.55 -1.15 -3.53
C SER A 33 -2.28 0.22 -4.13
N SER A 34 -1.22 0.91 -3.71
CA SER A 34 -0.68 2.08 -4.44
C SER A 34 0.38 1.65 -5.45
N LYS A 35 0.13 0.56 -6.17
CA LYS A 35 1.08 0.04 -7.15
C LYS A 35 0.94 0.91 -8.40
N THR A 36 1.60 2.06 -8.40
CA THR A 36 1.60 3.00 -9.53
C THR A 36 2.05 2.26 -10.80
N ILE A 37 1.41 2.54 -11.94
CA ILE A 37 1.84 1.99 -13.23
C ILE A 37 3.28 2.43 -13.47
N CYS A 38 4.13 1.47 -13.85
CA CYS A 38 5.54 1.68 -14.11
C CYS A 38 5.69 2.60 -15.32
N SER A 39 6.16 3.82 -15.08
CA SER A 39 6.34 4.82 -16.14
C SER A 39 7.32 4.36 -17.24
N TYR A 40 8.28 3.50 -16.90
CA TYR A 40 9.21 2.92 -17.88
C TYR A 40 8.57 1.81 -18.69
N PHE A 41 7.64 1.05 -18.11
CA PHE A 41 6.88 0.06 -18.86
C PHE A 41 5.94 0.75 -19.86
N LEU A 42 5.29 1.83 -19.43
CA LEU A 42 4.45 2.65 -20.31
C LEU A 42 5.25 3.24 -21.50
N LYS A 43 6.55 3.50 -21.29
CA LYS A 43 7.48 3.94 -22.35
C LYS A 43 8.07 2.80 -23.18
N GLY A 44 7.94 1.53 -22.75
CA GLY A 44 8.52 0.36 -23.41
C GLY A 44 9.97 0.04 -23.02
N ASP A 45 10.54 0.72 -22.02
CA ASP A 45 11.96 0.64 -21.63
C ASP A 45 12.17 -0.03 -20.26
N CYS A 46 11.16 -0.72 -19.72
CA CYS A 46 11.31 -1.32 -18.39
C CYS A 46 12.16 -2.60 -18.41
N ARG A 47 13.33 -2.53 -17.77
CA ARG A 47 14.31 -3.62 -17.64
C ARG A 47 13.94 -4.68 -16.59
N TYR A 48 12.95 -4.41 -15.73
CA TYR A 48 12.62 -5.24 -14.57
C TYR A 48 11.58 -6.34 -14.84
N GLY A 49 10.87 -6.27 -15.97
CA GLY A 49 9.86 -7.26 -16.36
C GLY A 49 8.86 -7.60 -15.25
N HIS A 50 8.59 -8.88 -15.03
CA HIS A 50 7.62 -9.37 -14.04
C HIS A 50 8.03 -9.12 -12.57
N GLN A 51 9.30 -8.76 -12.32
CA GLN A 51 9.80 -8.46 -10.97
C GLN A 51 9.70 -6.96 -10.63
N CYS A 52 9.08 -6.15 -11.50
CA CYS A 52 8.95 -4.74 -11.22
C CYS A 52 8.06 -4.49 -9.99
N VAL A 53 8.52 -3.59 -9.14
CA VAL A 53 7.80 -3.15 -7.94
C VAL A 53 6.51 -2.40 -8.29
N ASN A 54 6.49 -1.80 -9.49
CA ASN A 54 5.37 -1.06 -10.06
C ASN A 54 4.55 -1.96 -11.01
N LEU A 55 3.30 -1.60 -11.32
CA LEU A 55 2.48 -2.37 -12.26
C LEU A 55 2.99 -2.22 -13.69
N HIS A 56 3.14 -3.34 -14.41
CA HIS A 56 3.37 -3.36 -15.86
C HIS A 56 2.02 -3.57 -16.53
#